data_AF-A0A835LMN0-F1
#
_entry.id   AF-A0A835LMN0-F1
#
_cell.length_a   1.000
_cell.length_b   1.000
_cell.length_c   1.000
_cell.angle_alpha   90.00
_cell.angle_beta   90.00
_cell.angle_gamma   90.00
#
_symmetry.space_group_name_H-M   'P 1'
#
loop_
_entity.id
_entity.type
_entity.pdbx_description
1 polymer ?
#
loop_
_entity_poly.entity_id
_entity_poly.type
_entity_poly.pdbx_seq_one_letter_code
_entity_poly.pdbx_strand_id
1 'polypeptide(L)'
;EDSQKRKVILVVAHPDDEAMFFSPTILYLTSKGHTVHILCLSTGNADGKGNVRKEELYHACSSLKVPRQHIKILDHPDLQDGFDNMWSSILIAKIIKEETASLGLDLLITFDSYGISGHRNHRDVHNGVCTFLCEDSQRGIEAWELLSTSIIRKYSGPMDLWLSALFASSSRGQMHCLLNEHPVKSFMAMAQHQSQWI
;
A
#
# COMPACT_ATOMS: atom_id res chain seq x y z
N GLU A 1 -5.20 24.24 10.12
CA GLU A 1 -3.88 24.29 9.49
C GLU A 1 -4.06 23.94 8.02
N ASP A 2 -3.65 24.82 7.12
CA ASP A 2 -3.69 24.57 5.69
C ASP A 2 -2.59 23.55 5.39
N SER A 3 -2.94 22.25 5.37
CA SER A 3 -1.90 21.21 5.24
C SER A 3 -1.28 21.32 3.84
N GLN A 4 0.04 21.45 3.81
CA GLN A 4 0.78 21.49 2.56
C GLN A 4 0.41 20.26 1.71
N LYS A 5 0.05 20.48 0.44
CA LYS A 5 -0.30 19.39 -0.47
C LYS A 5 0.92 18.51 -0.73
N ARG A 6 0.94 17.36 -0.08
CA ARG A 6 1.97 16.33 -0.24
C ARG A 6 1.78 15.45 -1.47
N LYS A 7 2.89 14.95 -2.02
CA LYS A 7 2.96 13.83 -2.95
C LYS A 7 3.28 12.55 -2.19
N VAL A 8 2.36 11.60 -2.28
CA VAL A 8 2.39 10.32 -1.55
C VAL A 8 2.56 9.19 -2.55
N ILE A 9 3.44 8.24 -2.27
CA ILE A 9 3.50 6.96 -2.98
C ILE A 9 3.08 5.84 -2.06
N LEU A 10 2.16 5.01 -2.53
CA LEU A 10 1.79 3.76 -1.91
C LEU A 10 2.51 2.64 -2.67
N VAL A 11 3.37 1.89 -1.98
CA VAL A 11 4.08 0.73 -2.54
C VAL A 11 3.38 -0.54 -2.07
N VAL A 12 2.91 -1.34 -3.02
CA VAL A 12 2.16 -2.60 -2.76
C VAL A 12 2.74 -3.75 -3.55
N ALA A 13 2.42 -4.99 -3.14
CA ALA A 13 2.97 -6.18 -3.76
C ALA A 13 2.13 -6.62 -4.97
N HIS A 14 0.81 -6.66 -4.82
CA HIS A 14 -0.11 -7.28 -5.77
C HIS A 14 -1.27 -6.35 -6.17
N PRO A 15 -1.91 -6.62 -7.32
CA PRO A 15 -3.20 -6.04 -7.65
C PRO A 15 -4.31 -6.56 -6.74
N ASP A 16 -4.87 -5.66 -5.92
CA ASP A 16 -5.95 -5.81 -4.92
C ASP A 16 -5.55 -5.19 -3.56
N ASP A 17 -4.26 -5.19 -3.22
CA ASP A 17 -3.72 -4.65 -1.98
C ASP A 17 -4.19 -3.20 -1.71
N GLU A 18 -4.23 -2.37 -2.77
CA GLU A 18 -4.62 -0.97 -2.66
C GLU A 18 -6.09 -0.82 -2.24
N ALA A 19 -6.95 -1.70 -2.74
CA ALA A 19 -8.37 -1.69 -2.45
C ALA A 19 -8.67 -2.40 -1.13
N MET A 20 -8.07 -3.57 -0.90
CA MET A 20 -8.31 -4.43 0.25
C MET A 20 -7.80 -3.79 1.55
N PHE A 21 -6.63 -3.14 1.52
CA PHE A 21 -5.97 -2.67 2.74
C PHE A 21 -5.86 -1.16 2.84
N PHE A 22 -5.75 -0.46 1.71
CA PHE A 22 -5.42 0.97 1.69
C PHE A 22 -6.56 1.88 1.21
N SER A 23 -7.75 1.36 0.88
CA SER A 23 -8.89 2.18 0.44
C SER A 23 -9.17 3.37 1.38
N PRO A 24 -9.27 3.20 2.72
CA PRO A 24 -9.51 4.33 3.62
C PRO A 24 -8.40 5.38 3.55
N THR A 25 -7.14 4.93 3.48
CA THR A 25 -5.96 5.80 3.36
C THR A 25 -5.96 6.59 2.05
N ILE A 26 -6.19 5.94 0.92
CA ILE A 26 -6.22 6.58 -0.40
C ILE A 26 -7.37 7.60 -0.47
N LEU A 27 -8.56 7.24 0.01
CA LEU A 27 -9.71 8.13 0.01
C LEU A 27 -9.50 9.33 0.94
N TYR A 28 -8.91 9.13 2.12
CA TYR A 28 -8.54 10.22 3.02
C TYR A 28 -7.55 11.17 2.32
N LEU A 29 -6.43 10.65 1.80
CA LEU A 29 -5.39 11.46 1.18
C LEU A 29 -5.91 12.24 -0.03
N THR A 30 -6.65 11.60 -0.93
CA THR A 30 -7.26 12.26 -2.09
C THR A 30 -8.31 13.29 -1.68
N SER A 31 -9.09 13.05 -0.62
CA SER A 31 -10.06 14.03 -0.11
C SER A 31 -9.41 15.30 0.46
N LYS A 32 -8.20 15.19 0.99
CA LYS A 32 -7.37 16.31 1.46
C LYS A 32 -6.59 17.00 0.33
N GLY A 33 -6.73 16.53 -0.91
CA GLY A 33 -6.05 17.11 -2.08
C GLY A 33 -4.57 16.74 -2.18
N HIS A 34 -4.13 15.70 -1.49
CA HIS A 34 -2.81 15.11 -1.69
C HIS A 34 -2.75 14.40 -3.03
N THR A 35 -1.56 14.39 -3.64
CA THR A 35 -1.33 13.65 -4.88
C THR A 35 -0.90 12.24 -4.54
N VAL A 36 -1.70 11.23 -4.88
CA VAL A 36 -1.39 9.82 -4.60
C VAL A 36 -0.85 9.15 -5.86
N HIS A 37 0.26 8.44 -5.70
CA HIS A 37 0.87 7.52 -6.65
C HIS A 37 0.81 6.10 -6.10
N ILE A 38 0.70 5.11 -6.99
CA ILE A 38 0.70 3.69 -6.63
C ILE A 38 1.79 3.00 -7.43
N LEU A 39 2.67 2.30 -6.71
CA LEU A 39 3.68 1.40 -7.27
C LEU A 39 3.34 -0.02 -6.84
N CYS A 40 2.81 -0.80 -7.77
CA CYS A 40 2.54 -2.23 -7.58
C CYS A 40 3.71 -3.03 -8.15
N LEU A 41 4.38 -3.82 -7.31
CA LEU A 41 5.65 -4.47 -7.64
C LEU A 41 5.51 -5.74 -8.49
N SER A 42 4.30 -6.27 -8.64
CA SER A 42 4.01 -7.41 -9.49
C SER A 42 2.67 -7.26 -10.21
N THR A 43 2.43 -8.10 -11.21
CA THR A 43 1.12 -8.22 -11.87
C THR A 43 0.18 -9.19 -11.16
N GLY A 44 0.59 -9.81 -10.04
CA GLY A 44 -0.21 -10.84 -9.37
C GLY A 44 -0.46 -12.06 -10.25
N ASN A 45 0.52 -12.49 -11.06
CA ASN A 45 0.30 -13.48 -12.12
C ASN A 45 0.42 -14.95 -11.66
N ALA A 46 0.35 -15.26 -10.36
CA ALA A 46 0.49 -16.63 -9.86
C ALA A 46 -0.52 -17.62 -10.51
N ASP A 47 -1.73 -17.14 -10.82
CA ASP A 47 -2.80 -17.91 -11.46
C ASP A 47 -2.88 -17.73 -12.99
N GLY A 48 -1.87 -17.09 -13.61
CA GLY A 48 -1.90 -16.76 -15.05
C GLY A 48 -2.86 -15.62 -15.43
N LYS A 49 -3.36 -14.86 -14.45
CA LYS A 49 -4.36 -13.78 -14.63
C LYS A 49 -3.78 -12.36 -14.59
N GLY A 50 -2.46 -12.20 -14.68
CA GLY A 50 -1.79 -10.91 -14.43
C GLY A 50 -2.27 -9.77 -15.33
N ASN A 51 -2.56 -10.04 -16.61
CA ASN A 51 -3.13 -9.02 -17.51
C ASN A 51 -4.53 -8.55 -17.10
N VAL A 52 -5.35 -9.46 -16.58
CA VAL A 52 -6.69 -9.14 -16.08
C VAL A 52 -6.55 -8.31 -14.81
N ARG A 53 -5.78 -8.81 -13.83
CA ARG A 53 -5.52 -8.16 -12.54
C ARG A 53 -4.92 -6.76 -12.68
N LYS A 54 -4.09 -6.53 -13.72
CA LYS A 54 -3.57 -5.21 -14.06
C LYS A 54 -4.68 -4.20 -14.39
N GLU A 55 -5.63 -4.59 -15.24
CA GLU A 55 -6.75 -3.71 -15.58
C GLU A 55 -7.74 -3.55 -14.42
N GLU A 56 -7.95 -4.61 -13.62
CA GLU A 56 -8.74 -4.54 -12.38
C GLU A 56 -8.18 -3.48 -11.41
N LEU A 57 -6.86 -3.45 -11.18
CA LEU A 57 -6.22 -2.43 -10.35
C LEU A 57 -6.43 -1.02 -10.91
N TYR A 58 -6.33 -0.82 -12.24
CA TYR A 58 -6.59 0.49 -12.82
C TYR A 58 -8.04 0.95 -12.60
N HIS A 59 -9.01 0.04 -12.72
CA HIS A 59 -10.42 0.33 -12.44
C HIS A 59 -10.69 0.60 -10.96
N ALA A 60 -10.09 -0.18 -10.06
CA ALA A 60 -10.19 0.02 -8.62
C ALA A 60 -9.65 1.39 -8.21
N CYS A 61 -8.45 1.74 -8.71
CA CYS A 61 -7.82 3.03 -8.45
C CYS A 61 -8.63 4.21 -8.99
N SER A 62 -9.29 4.05 -10.15
CA SER A 62 -10.21 5.07 -10.68
C SER A 62 -11.36 5.34 -9.70
N SER A 63 -11.92 4.29 -9.09
CA SER A 63 -12.96 4.42 -8.04
C SER A 63 -12.44 5.10 -6.76
N LEU A 64 -11.14 4.93 -6.48
CA LEU A 64 -10.42 5.59 -5.39
C LEU A 64 -9.89 6.99 -5.75
N LYS A 65 -10.23 7.52 -6.92
CA LYS A 65 -9.82 8.85 -7.44
C LYS A 65 -8.31 8.99 -7.68
N VAL A 66 -7.61 7.89 -7.94
CA VAL A 66 -6.21 7.91 -8.37
C VAL A 66 -6.15 7.82 -9.90
N PRO A 67 -5.56 8.81 -10.60
CA PRO A 67 -5.54 8.81 -12.06
C PRO A 67 -4.54 7.78 -12.61
N ARG A 68 -4.83 7.23 -13.79
CA ARG A 68 -4.04 6.16 -14.41
C ARG A 68 -2.56 6.50 -14.55
N GLN A 69 -2.21 7.75 -14.86
CA GLN A 69 -0.81 8.17 -14.97
C GLN A 69 -0.01 8.12 -13.66
N HIS A 70 -0.66 8.02 -12.51
CA HIS A 70 0.01 7.92 -11.21
C HIS A 70 0.19 6.46 -10.77
N ILE A 71 -0.19 5.50 -11.61
CA ILE A 71 -0.19 4.08 -11.28
C ILE A 71 0.86 3.39 -12.14
N LYS A 72 1.84 2.79 -11.49
CA LYS A 72 2.87 1.95 -12.11
C LYS A 72 2.71 0.52 -11.59
N ILE A 73 2.59 -0.42 -12.51
CA ILE A 73 2.50 -1.85 -12.21
C ILE A 73 3.68 -2.51 -12.92
N LEU A 74 4.49 -3.24 -12.16
CA LEU A 74 5.69 -3.89 -12.67
C LEU A 74 5.39 -5.33 -13.07
N ASP A 75 6.08 -5.78 -14.11
CA ASP A 75 6.17 -7.17 -14.51
C ASP A 75 7.65 -7.55 -14.58
N HIS A 76 8.26 -7.70 -13.41
CA HIS A 76 9.69 -7.95 -13.27
C HIS A 76 9.92 -9.46 -13.06
N PRO A 77 10.84 -10.11 -13.80
CA PRO A 77 11.05 -11.57 -13.71
C PRO A 77 11.44 -12.04 -12.31
N ASP A 78 12.11 -11.20 -11.52
CA ASP A 78 12.50 -11.51 -10.14
C ASP A 78 11.47 -11.10 -9.06
N LEU A 79 10.35 -10.46 -9.44
CA LEU A 79 9.28 -10.02 -8.53
C LEU A 79 7.95 -10.71 -8.87
N GLN A 80 8.00 -12.01 -9.10
CA GLN A 80 6.81 -12.80 -9.43
C GLN A 80 6.01 -13.16 -8.17
N ASP A 81 4.70 -13.05 -8.26
CA ASP A 81 3.76 -13.38 -7.19
C ASP A 81 3.84 -14.87 -6.79
N GLY A 82 3.66 -15.16 -5.50
CA GLY A 82 3.74 -16.50 -4.93
C GLY A 82 4.29 -16.52 -3.50
N PHE A 83 3.79 -17.44 -2.67
CA PHE A 83 4.20 -17.57 -1.25
C PHE A 83 5.67 -18.02 -1.06
N ASP A 84 6.20 -18.76 -2.04
CA ASP A 84 7.56 -19.30 -2.00
C ASP A 84 8.58 -18.41 -2.73
N ASN A 85 8.12 -17.38 -3.43
CA ASN A 85 8.99 -16.46 -4.16
C ASN A 85 9.57 -15.43 -3.20
N MET A 86 10.90 -15.39 -3.10
CA MET A 86 11.60 -14.41 -2.29
C MET A 86 12.02 -13.24 -3.16
N TRP A 87 11.56 -12.04 -2.81
CA TRP A 87 11.95 -10.84 -3.54
C TRP A 87 13.15 -10.18 -2.88
N SER A 88 14.12 -9.77 -3.70
CA SER A 88 15.33 -9.11 -3.22
C SER A 88 15.02 -7.68 -2.74
N SER A 89 15.29 -7.40 -1.45
CA SER A 89 15.11 -6.07 -0.88
C SER A 89 15.98 -5.01 -1.58
N ILE A 90 17.18 -5.39 -2.04
CA ILE A 90 18.09 -4.52 -2.78
C ILE A 90 17.48 -4.14 -4.14
N LEU A 91 16.87 -5.12 -4.83
CA LEU A 91 16.20 -4.87 -6.10
C LEU A 91 15.00 -3.94 -5.91
N ILE A 92 14.16 -4.21 -4.92
CA ILE A 92 13.00 -3.35 -4.59
C ILE A 92 13.47 -1.93 -4.25
N ALA A 93 14.51 -1.78 -3.43
CA ALA A 93 15.06 -0.48 -3.07
C ALA A 93 15.53 0.31 -4.30
N LYS A 94 16.24 -0.35 -5.22
CA LYS A 94 16.66 0.24 -6.49
C LYS A 94 15.48 0.70 -7.34
N ILE A 95 14.46 -0.14 -7.49
CA ILE A 95 13.23 0.19 -8.23
C ILE A 95 12.53 1.40 -7.61
N ILE A 96 12.35 1.42 -6.28
CA ILE A 96 11.73 2.56 -5.58
C ILE A 96 12.55 3.82 -5.83
N LYS A 97 13.88 3.76 -5.74
CA LYS A 97 14.76 4.90 -5.99
C LYS A 97 14.60 5.46 -7.41
N GLU A 98 14.55 4.58 -8.41
CA GLU A 98 14.39 4.95 -9.82
C GLU A 98 13.00 5.58 -10.08
N GLU A 99 11.92 4.93 -9.63
CA GLU A 99 10.56 5.40 -9.86
C GLU A 99 10.23 6.67 -9.06
N THR A 100 10.92 6.93 -7.94
CA THR A 100 10.75 8.14 -7.13
C THR A 100 11.72 9.26 -7.47
N ALA A 101 12.71 9.04 -8.35
CA ALA A 101 13.78 9.99 -8.67
C ALA A 101 13.25 11.41 -9.02
N SER A 102 12.21 11.47 -9.86
CA SER A 102 11.64 12.71 -10.39
C SER A 102 10.30 13.13 -9.77
N LEU A 103 9.74 12.34 -8.85
CA LEU A 103 8.41 12.62 -8.30
C LEU A 103 8.43 13.81 -7.33
N GLY A 104 9.55 14.05 -6.62
CA GLY A 104 9.59 14.98 -5.50
C GLY A 104 8.68 14.49 -4.38
N LEU A 105 8.95 13.25 -3.93
CA LEU A 105 8.10 12.53 -2.99
C LEU A 105 8.24 13.10 -1.57
N ASP A 106 7.10 13.33 -0.90
CA ASP A 106 7.09 13.76 0.51
C ASP A 106 6.82 12.60 1.47
N LEU A 107 6.06 11.59 1.02
CA LEU A 107 5.52 10.53 1.87
C LEU A 107 5.52 9.18 1.14
N LEU A 108 6.01 8.14 1.81
CA LEU A 108 5.93 6.75 1.36
C LEU A 108 5.05 5.95 2.33
N ILE A 109 4.13 5.15 1.80
CA ILE A 109 3.29 4.25 2.59
C ILE A 109 3.47 2.82 2.08
N THR A 110 3.60 1.84 2.99
CA THR A 110 3.74 0.41 2.66
C THR A 110 3.23 -0.47 3.82
N PHE A 111 3.47 -1.78 3.75
CA PHE A 111 3.20 -2.74 4.82
C PHE A 111 4.24 -2.67 5.95
N ASP A 112 3.87 -3.17 7.13
CA ASP A 112 4.83 -3.41 8.20
C ASP A 112 5.64 -4.70 7.99
N SER A 113 6.59 -4.95 8.91
CA SER A 113 7.46 -6.14 8.90
C SER A 113 6.74 -7.50 8.95
N TYR A 114 5.47 -7.53 9.35
CA TYR A 114 4.67 -8.76 9.39
C TYR A 114 3.92 -9.00 8.07
N GLY A 115 3.50 -7.95 7.35
CA GLY A 115 2.88 -8.09 6.05
C GLY A 115 1.41 -8.53 6.11
N ILE A 116 0.64 -7.97 7.04
CA ILE A 116 -0.81 -8.15 7.27
C ILE A 116 -1.23 -9.55 7.72
N SER A 117 -0.98 -10.55 6.88
CA SER A 117 -1.31 -11.96 7.07
C SER A 117 -0.06 -12.84 7.16
N GLY A 118 1.14 -12.24 7.09
CA GLY A 118 2.40 -12.97 6.99
C GLY A 118 2.84 -13.24 5.56
N HIS A 119 2.16 -12.68 4.54
CA HIS A 119 2.50 -12.91 3.14
C HIS A 119 3.93 -12.48 2.85
N ARG A 120 4.73 -13.37 2.26
CA ARG A 120 6.16 -13.16 2.02
C ARG A 120 6.43 -11.88 1.21
N ASN A 121 5.76 -11.72 0.08
CA ASN A 121 5.94 -10.55 -0.78
C ASN A 121 5.68 -9.23 -0.04
N HIS A 122 4.69 -9.16 0.85
CA HIS A 122 4.40 -7.93 1.64
C HIS A 122 5.55 -7.59 2.58
N ARG A 123 6.13 -8.62 3.22
CA ARG A 123 7.32 -8.49 4.07
C ARG A 123 8.54 -8.06 3.27
N ASP A 124 8.70 -8.59 2.06
CA ASP A 124 9.80 -8.22 1.18
C ASP A 124 9.64 -6.77 0.68
N VAL A 125 8.42 -6.28 0.42
CA VAL A 125 8.16 -4.86 0.16
C VAL A 125 8.59 -3.99 1.35
N HIS A 126 8.20 -4.36 2.57
CA HIS A 126 8.65 -3.66 3.79
C HIS A 126 10.19 -3.59 3.87
N ASN A 127 10.86 -4.74 3.69
CA ASN A 127 12.32 -4.82 3.75
C ASN A 127 12.98 -3.97 2.64
N GLY A 128 12.41 -3.95 1.44
CA GLY A 128 12.88 -3.13 0.33
C GLY A 128 12.74 -1.64 0.59
N VAL A 129 11.63 -1.22 1.20
CA VAL A 129 11.41 0.18 1.63
C VAL A 129 12.42 0.57 2.72
N CYS A 130 12.63 -0.26 3.74
CA CYS A 130 13.63 -0.02 4.77
C CYS A 130 15.05 0.11 4.17
N THR A 131 15.39 -0.77 3.22
CA THR A 131 16.67 -0.72 2.51
C THR A 131 16.82 0.59 1.73
N PHE A 132 15.78 1.00 1.00
CA PHE A 132 15.73 2.28 0.28
C PHE A 132 15.94 3.49 1.21
N LEU A 133 15.24 3.54 2.34
CA LEU A 133 15.33 4.66 3.28
C LEU A 133 16.71 4.73 3.97
N CYS A 134 17.34 3.59 4.24
CA CYS A 134 18.71 3.55 4.74
C CYS A 134 19.72 4.10 3.71
N GLU A 135 19.57 3.72 2.44
CA GLU A 135 20.46 4.15 1.36
C GLU A 135 20.24 5.62 0.93
N ASP A 136 18.99 6.11 1.01
CA ASP A 136 18.58 7.45 0.54
C ASP A 136 18.21 8.39 1.71
N SER A 137 18.92 8.25 2.84
CA SER A 137 18.64 8.99 4.09
C SER A 137 18.66 10.52 3.96
N GLN A 138 19.28 11.07 2.92
CA GLN A 138 19.41 12.51 2.69
C GLN A 138 18.13 13.15 2.11
N ARG A 139 17.20 12.33 1.60
CA ARG A 139 16.05 12.82 0.83
C ARG A 139 14.88 13.31 1.69
N GLY A 140 14.93 13.08 3.01
CA GLY A 140 13.93 13.58 3.97
C GLY A 140 12.51 13.03 3.74
N ILE A 141 12.38 11.85 3.13
CA ILE A 141 11.09 11.21 2.88
C ILE A 141 10.54 10.65 4.19
N GLU A 142 9.31 11.04 4.53
CA GLU A 142 8.58 10.43 5.64
C GLU A 142 7.99 9.08 5.19
N ALA A 143 8.05 8.06 6.03
CA ALA A 143 7.55 6.73 5.72
C ALA A 143 6.56 6.24 6.77
N TRP A 144 5.47 5.61 6.32
CA TRP A 144 4.45 5.01 7.17
C TRP A 144 4.18 3.57 6.76
N GLU A 145 3.84 2.77 7.76
CA GLU A 145 3.56 1.35 7.60
C GLU A 145 2.16 1.03 8.07
N LEU A 146 1.47 0.17 7.33
CA LEU A 146 0.20 -0.40 7.76
C LEU A 146 0.46 -1.45 8.84
N LEU A 147 0.03 -1.16 10.05
CA LEU A 147 0.18 -2.04 11.20
C LEU A 147 -0.67 -3.31 11.04
N SER A 148 0.00 -4.45 11.14
CA SER A 148 -0.62 -5.75 11.20
C SER A 148 -1.27 -5.99 12.56
N THR A 149 -2.57 -6.30 12.56
CA THR A 149 -3.33 -6.65 13.76
C THR A 149 -3.72 -8.12 13.75
N SER A 150 -4.03 -8.68 14.93
CA SER A 150 -4.51 -10.05 15.03
C SER A 150 -5.86 -10.22 14.33
N ILE A 151 -6.16 -11.45 13.90
CA ILE A 151 -7.45 -11.78 13.27
C ILE A 151 -8.62 -11.37 14.17
N ILE A 152 -8.51 -11.58 15.48
CA ILE A 152 -9.55 -11.17 16.46
C ILE A 152 -9.83 -9.67 16.36
N ARG A 153 -8.79 -8.84 16.23
CA ARG A 153 -8.92 -7.39 16.10
C ARG A 153 -9.53 -6.99 14.75
N LYS A 154 -9.16 -7.66 13.65
CA LYS A 154 -9.75 -7.40 12.32
C LYS A 154 -11.27 -7.60 12.29
N TYR A 155 -11.80 -8.50 13.11
CA TYR A 155 -13.21 -8.87 13.13
C TYR A 155 -13.95 -8.49 14.42
N SER A 156 -13.34 -7.73 15.33
CA SER A 156 -14.02 -7.26 16.56
C SER A 156 -14.90 -6.01 16.33
N GLY A 157 -14.94 -5.50 15.10
CA GLY A 157 -15.79 -4.38 14.71
C GLY A 157 -15.44 -3.09 15.47
N PRO A 158 -16.44 -2.31 15.94
CA PRO A 158 -16.19 -1.03 16.62
C PRO A 158 -15.34 -1.15 17.89
N MET A 159 -15.24 -2.33 18.51
CA MET A 159 -14.36 -2.56 19.67
C MET A 159 -12.89 -2.31 19.32
N ASP A 160 -12.50 -2.54 18.06
CA ASP A 160 -11.13 -2.32 17.62
C ASP A 160 -10.69 -0.85 17.66
N LEU A 161 -11.64 0.09 17.57
CA LEU A 161 -11.36 1.53 17.69
C LEU A 161 -10.86 1.88 19.09
N TRP A 162 -11.52 1.32 20.11
CA TRP A 162 -11.13 1.49 21.51
C TRP A 162 -9.77 0.86 21.78
N LEU A 163 -9.56 -0.38 21.29
CA LEU A 163 -8.27 -1.05 21.40
C LEU A 163 -7.16 -0.26 20.71
N SER A 164 -7.41 0.27 19.51
CA SER A 164 -6.45 1.09 18.76
C SER A 164 -6.07 2.36 19.52
N ALA A 165 -7.02 3.05 20.15
CA ALA A 165 -6.75 4.23 20.97
C ALA A 165 -5.88 3.90 22.20
N LEU A 166 -6.14 2.76 22.86
CA LEU A 166 -5.35 2.29 23.99
C LEU A 166 -3.91 1.94 23.58
N PHE A 167 -3.75 1.24 22.45
CA PHE A 167 -2.43 0.90 21.92
C PHE A 167 -1.64 2.13 21.47
N ALA A 168 -2.28 3.08 20.81
CA ALA A 168 -1.66 4.34 20.39
C ALA A 168 -1.16 5.17 21.58
N SER A 169 -1.85 5.10 22.72
CA SER A 169 -1.43 5.77 23.96
C SER A 169 -0.17 5.14 24.60
N SER A 170 0.13 3.89 24.24
CA SER A 170 1.25 3.12 24.82
C SER A 170 2.46 3.02 23.88
N SER A 171 2.32 3.40 22.61
CA SER A 171 3.38 3.33 21.61
C SER A 171 4.32 4.55 21.68
N ARG A 172 5.61 4.34 21.43
CA ARG A 172 6.62 5.42 21.35
C ARG A 172 6.62 6.18 20.02
N GLY A 173 5.87 5.70 19.02
CA GLY A 173 5.77 6.29 17.69
C GLY A 173 4.43 6.99 17.46
N GLN A 174 4.36 7.81 16.41
CA GLN A 174 3.10 8.39 15.96
C GLN A 174 2.26 7.30 15.29
N MET A 175 0.97 7.26 15.64
CA MET A 175 0.02 6.29 15.09
C MET A 175 -1.22 7.02 14.61
N HIS A 176 -1.69 6.67 13.41
CA HIS A 176 -2.94 7.19 12.86
C HIS A 176 -3.92 6.05 12.63
N CYS A 177 -5.14 6.20 13.17
CA CYS A 177 -6.27 5.34 12.87
C CYS A 177 -7.17 6.07 11.86
N LEU A 178 -7.24 5.57 10.64
CA LEU A 178 -8.10 6.13 9.60
C LEU A 178 -9.40 5.35 9.55
N LEU A 179 -10.50 6.01 9.91
CA LEU A 179 -11.84 5.46 9.76
C LEU A 179 -12.25 5.45 8.30
N ASN A 180 -12.87 4.36 7.86
CA ASN A 180 -13.45 4.31 6.53
C ASN A 180 -14.76 5.09 6.49
N GLU A 181 -14.68 6.38 6.18
CA GLU A 181 -15.86 7.26 6.00
C GLU A 181 -16.66 6.93 4.72
N HIS A 182 -16.13 6.07 3.85
CA HIS A 182 -16.69 5.77 2.54
C HIS A 182 -16.70 4.25 2.24
N PRO A 183 -17.36 3.43 3.08
CA PRO A 183 -17.33 1.97 2.94
C PRO A 183 -17.86 1.48 1.59
N VAL A 184 -18.87 2.15 1.03
CA VAL A 184 -19.40 1.85 -0.31
C VAL A 184 -18.33 2.03 -1.39
N LYS A 185 -17.50 3.07 -1.31
CA LYS A 185 -16.42 3.29 -2.29
C LYS A 185 -15.32 2.24 -2.16
N SER A 186 -14.95 1.88 -0.93
CA SER A 186 -13.97 0.81 -0.70
C SER A 186 -14.48 -0.53 -1.23
N PHE A 187 -15.76 -0.83 -1.01
CA PHE A 187 -16.40 -2.01 -1.59
C PHE A 187 -16.40 -1.95 -3.12
N MET A 188 -16.78 -0.82 -3.73
CA MET A 188 -16.76 -0.66 -5.19
C MET A 188 -15.38 -0.82 -5.80
N ALA A 189 -14.33 -0.33 -5.11
CA ALA A 189 -12.95 -0.52 -5.53
C ALA A 189 -12.55 -2.00 -5.47
N MET A 190 -12.83 -2.69 -4.36
CA MET A 190 -12.56 -4.13 -4.23
C MET A 190 -13.39 -4.96 -5.22
N ALA A 191 -14.61 -4.55 -5.53
CA ALA A 191 -15.47 -5.20 -6.51
C ALA A 191 -14.95 -5.11 -7.96
N GLN A 192 -13.97 -4.25 -8.25
CA GLN A 192 -13.30 -4.25 -9.56
C GLN A 192 -12.35 -5.45 -9.72
N HIS A 193 -11.84 -6.02 -8.62
CA HIS A 193 -10.96 -7.19 -8.62
C HIS A 193 -11.76 -8.49 -8.74
N GLN A 194 -12.57 -8.61 -9.81
CA GLN A 194 -13.47 -9.74 -10.04
C GLN A 194 -12.74 -11.09 -10.03
N SER A 195 -11.51 -11.11 -10.55
CA SER A 195 -10.69 -12.31 -10.60
C SER A 195 -10.19 -12.83 -9.24
N GLN A 196 -10.31 -12.02 -8.19
CA GLN A 196 -9.87 -12.29 -6.82
C GLN A 196 -11.02 -12.71 -5.87
N TRP A 197 -12.28 -12.61 -6.32
CA TRP A 197 -13.41 -13.15 -5.55
C TRP A 197 -13.49 -14.66 -5.80
N ILE A 198 -13.31 -15.43 -4.73
CA ILE A 198 -13.46 -16.90 -4.71
C ILE A 198 -14.90 -17.24 -4.28
#